data_AF-A0A8C7ZCI5-F1
#
_entry.id   AF-A0A8C7ZCI5-F1
#
_cell.length_a   1.000
_cell.length_b   1.000
_cell.length_c   1.000
_cell.angle_alpha   90.00
_cell.angle_beta   90.00
_cell.angle_gamma   90.00
#
_symmetry.space_group_name_H-M   'P 1'
#
loop_
_entity.id
_entity.type
_entity.pdbx_description
1 polymer ?
#
loop_
_entity_poly.entity_id
_entity_poly.type
_entity_poly.pdbx_seq_one_letter_code
_entity_poly.pdbx_strand_id
1 'polypeptide(L)'
;MFAKLKKKIAEEAATSPRSGVRIPRTISKESITSVGADSGDDFASDGSSSRDDLPAQILRRNDQIRKLEAKLSDYAEQLRVLQKTKDKLEIALEKHQDSSIKKLQEQNESHQASRAKMAEGMTLALEKKDQEWMEKMATVENEKAALSARLEEMMEQSLTLFQKRDDLDELEGFQQQELAKVKHMLLRKEELLSQREMELQQKEPEAEAEGKEKPPESRAERAQERLNQEPPPLPPPPSAPSPPTSNTTVTNTSDLNDSQEINFEYLKHVVLKFMSSREAEAYQLIRAVSVLLHFTREEEDMLKQTLEYKVVVSLILYLLFGIIERLSN
;
A
#
# COMPACT_ATOMS: atom_id res chain seq x y z
N MET A 1 -4.32 -35.90 -0.98
CA MET A 1 -3.39 -34.81 -1.37
C MET A 1 -1.94 -35.03 -0.91
N PHE A 2 -1.70 -35.74 0.20
CA PHE A 2 -0.35 -36.05 0.70
C PHE A 2 0.52 -36.96 -0.22
N ALA A 3 -0.09 -37.89 -0.95
CA ALA A 3 0.64 -38.79 -1.85
C ALA A 3 1.26 -38.07 -3.06
N LYS A 4 0.61 -37.01 -3.56
CA LYS A 4 1.14 -36.18 -4.65
C LYS A 4 2.33 -35.34 -4.19
N LEU A 5 2.36 -34.92 -2.92
CA LEU A 5 3.48 -34.17 -2.35
C LEU A 5 4.71 -35.05 -2.12
N LYS A 6 4.53 -36.29 -1.62
CA LYS A 6 5.63 -37.25 -1.49
C LYS A 6 6.23 -37.65 -2.84
N LYS A 7 5.40 -37.82 -3.88
CA LYS A 7 5.86 -38.10 -5.24
C LYS A 7 6.66 -36.91 -5.81
N LYS A 8 6.21 -35.68 -5.57
CA LYS A 8 6.86 -34.46 -6.06
C LYS A 8 8.22 -34.22 -5.39
N ILE A 9 8.36 -34.52 -4.10
CA ILE A 9 9.65 -34.41 -3.37
C ILE A 9 10.64 -35.50 -3.82
N ALA A 10 10.17 -36.72 -4.11
CA ALA A 10 11.03 -37.79 -4.62
C ALA A 10 11.49 -37.56 -6.07
N GLU A 11 10.65 -36.94 -6.89
CA GLU A 11 10.94 -36.60 -8.29
C GLU A 11 11.86 -35.38 -8.40
N GLU A 12 11.72 -34.39 -7.50
CA GLU A 12 12.58 -33.20 -7.44
C GLU A 12 13.96 -33.49 -6.82
N ALA A 13 14.05 -34.49 -5.94
CA ALA A 13 15.33 -35.00 -5.44
C ALA A 13 16.12 -35.80 -6.50
N ALA A 14 15.47 -36.26 -7.58
CA ALA A 14 16.10 -37.03 -8.65
C ALA A 14 16.65 -36.15 -9.79
N THR A 15 16.26 -34.89 -9.89
CA THR A 15 16.63 -33.98 -10.99
C THR A 15 17.66 -32.91 -10.62
N SER A 16 18.23 -32.95 -9.40
CA SER A 16 19.35 -32.08 -9.05
C SER A 16 20.63 -32.59 -9.74
N PRO A 17 21.34 -31.76 -10.52
CA PRO A 17 22.63 -32.17 -11.07
C PRO A 17 23.57 -32.38 -9.90
N ARG A 18 23.85 -33.65 -9.63
CA ARG A 18 24.78 -34.12 -8.62
C ARG A 18 26.16 -33.56 -8.96
N SER A 19 26.46 -32.36 -8.49
CA SER A 19 27.80 -31.80 -8.46
C SER A 19 28.60 -32.58 -7.42
N GLY A 20 28.93 -33.82 -7.78
CA GLY A 20 29.89 -34.64 -7.09
C GLY A 20 31.27 -34.09 -7.41
N VAL A 21 31.71 -33.09 -6.66
CA VAL A 21 33.13 -32.75 -6.58
C VAL A 21 33.79 -33.88 -5.79
N ARG A 22 34.13 -34.94 -6.52
CA ARG A 22 34.98 -36.03 -6.07
C ARG A 22 36.37 -35.42 -5.91
N ILE A 23 36.74 -35.11 -4.67
CA ILE A 23 38.12 -34.77 -4.31
C ILE A 23 39.00 -35.91 -4.82
N PRO A 24 39.98 -35.67 -5.72
CA PRO A 24 40.95 -36.70 -6.06
C PRO A 24 41.83 -36.90 -4.83
N ARG A 25 41.65 -38.03 -4.13
CA ARG A 25 42.68 -38.56 -3.24
C ARG A 25 43.87 -38.92 -4.13
N THR A 26 44.91 -38.11 -4.12
CA THR A 26 46.21 -38.48 -4.66
C THR A 26 46.77 -39.62 -3.82
N ILE A 27 46.56 -40.84 -4.30
CA ILE A 27 47.34 -41.99 -3.87
C ILE A 27 48.69 -41.91 -4.57
N SER A 28 49.70 -41.34 -3.91
CA SER A 28 51.09 -41.57 -4.31
C SER A 28 51.40 -43.04 -4.03
N LYS A 29 51.45 -43.83 -5.12
CA LYS A 29 51.97 -45.20 -5.16
C LYS A 29 53.31 -45.17 -5.88
N GLU A 30 54.37 -44.74 -5.21
CA GLU A 30 55.73 -45.19 -5.52
C GLU A 30 56.02 -46.38 -4.60
N SER A 31 55.64 -47.60 -4.97
CA SER A 31 56.43 -48.53 -5.79
C SER A 31 57.88 -48.65 -5.32
N ILE A 32 58.04 -49.58 -4.39
CA ILE A 32 59.24 -50.37 -4.09
C ILE A 32 60.07 -50.71 -5.34
N THR A 33 61.29 -50.18 -5.43
CA THR A 33 62.39 -50.86 -6.13
C THR A 33 63.46 -51.19 -5.12
N SER A 34 63.38 -52.43 -4.62
CA SER A 34 64.46 -53.17 -3.99
C SER A 34 65.68 -53.14 -4.92
N VAL A 35 66.70 -52.37 -4.55
CA VAL A 35 68.05 -52.49 -5.13
C VAL A 35 68.79 -53.48 -4.24
N GLY A 36 69.03 -54.65 -4.81
CA GLY A 36 69.72 -55.77 -4.17
C GLY A 36 71.10 -55.36 -3.67
N ALA A 37 71.39 -55.80 -2.46
CA ALA A 37 72.74 -56.01 -2.00
C ALA A 37 73.34 -57.15 -2.84
N ASP A 38 74.37 -56.86 -3.61
CA ASP A 38 75.16 -57.87 -4.30
C ASP A 38 76.62 -57.44 -4.39
N SER A 39 77.48 -58.40 -4.08
CA SER A 39 78.89 -58.51 -4.36
C SER A 39 79.85 -57.66 -3.53
N GLY A 40 80.35 -58.32 -2.48
CA GLY A 40 81.74 -58.14 -2.08
C GLY A 40 82.67 -58.58 -3.21
N ASP A 41 83.77 -57.85 -3.34
CA ASP A 41 84.97 -58.40 -3.95
C ASP A 41 86.19 -57.86 -3.19
N ASP A 42 87.06 -58.82 -2.90
CA ASP A 42 88.29 -58.71 -2.14
C ASP A 42 89.29 -57.81 -2.88
N PHE A 43 89.92 -56.88 -2.17
CA PHE A 43 91.24 -56.41 -2.59
C PHE A 43 92.28 -56.95 -1.63
N ALA A 44 92.93 -58.01 -2.09
CA ALA A 44 94.20 -58.48 -1.57
C ALA A 44 95.18 -57.32 -1.52
N SER A 45 95.69 -57.06 -0.33
CA SER A 45 96.85 -56.21 -0.09
C SER A 45 98.09 -57.00 -0.52
N ASP A 46 98.54 -56.84 -1.76
CA ASP A 46 99.87 -57.25 -2.18
C ASP A 46 100.79 -56.03 -2.33
N GLY A 47 101.79 -56.01 -1.46
CA GLY A 47 102.86 -55.02 -1.50
C GLY A 47 103.80 -55.35 -2.64
N SER A 48 103.77 -54.55 -3.71
CA SER A 48 104.89 -54.26 -4.61
C SER A 48 104.52 -53.12 -5.56
N SER A 49 104.39 -51.89 -5.06
CA SER A 49 104.32 -50.71 -5.95
C SER A 49 105.72 -50.47 -6.52
N SER A 50 105.93 -50.93 -7.76
CA SER A 50 106.98 -50.37 -8.61
C SER A 50 106.74 -48.87 -8.76
N ARG A 51 107.81 -48.09 -8.89
CA ARG A 51 107.78 -46.63 -9.11
C ARG A 51 106.93 -46.24 -10.34
N ASP A 52 106.69 -47.19 -11.25
CA ASP A 52 105.92 -47.02 -12.49
C ASP A 52 104.40 -47.28 -12.35
N ASP A 53 103.88 -47.79 -11.21
CA ASP A 53 102.43 -48.00 -11.01
C ASP A 53 101.69 -46.80 -10.40
N LEU A 54 102.42 -45.95 -9.68
CA LEU A 54 101.92 -44.68 -9.13
C LEU A 54 101.31 -43.76 -10.20
N PRO A 55 101.93 -43.52 -11.38
CA PRO A 55 101.33 -42.69 -12.43
C PRO A 55 100.02 -43.28 -12.98
N ALA A 56 99.89 -44.60 -13.12
CA ALA A 56 98.65 -45.23 -13.58
C ALA A 56 97.52 -45.11 -12.54
N GLN A 57 97.84 -45.17 -11.25
CA GLN A 57 96.87 -44.93 -10.18
C GLN A 57 96.42 -43.46 -10.14
N ILE A 58 97.34 -42.51 -10.34
CA ILE A 58 97.02 -41.07 -10.44
C ILE A 58 96.11 -40.80 -11.65
N LEU A 59 96.36 -41.42 -12.81
CA LEU A 59 95.52 -41.27 -14.00
C LEU A 59 94.08 -41.74 -13.75
N ARG A 60 93.90 -42.93 -13.15
CA ARG A 60 92.57 -43.46 -12.78
C ARG A 60 91.82 -42.55 -11.81
N ARG A 61 92.52 -42.03 -10.79
CA ARG A 61 91.93 -41.06 -9.84
C ARG A 61 91.55 -39.76 -10.54
N ASN A 62 92.38 -39.24 -11.44
CA ASN A 62 92.05 -38.04 -12.23
C ASN A 62 90.83 -38.26 -13.13
N ASP A 63 90.70 -39.43 -13.75
CA ASP A 63 89.51 -39.75 -14.56
C ASP A 63 88.25 -39.89 -13.71
N GLN A 64 88.38 -40.44 -12.49
CA GLN A 64 87.27 -40.46 -11.53
C GLN A 64 86.88 -39.06 -11.06
N ILE A 65 87.86 -38.19 -10.79
CA ILE A 65 87.64 -36.78 -10.46
C ILE A 65 86.87 -36.09 -11.59
N ARG A 66 87.32 -36.21 -12.84
CA ARG A 66 86.62 -35.64 -14.00
C ARG A 66 85.17 -36.14 -14.13
N LYS A 67 84.93 -37.44 -13.89
CA LYS A 67 83.57 -38.01 -13.89
C LYS A 67 82.70 -37.42 -12.78
N LEU A 68 83.27 -37.22 -11.59
CA LEU A 68 82.56 -36.61 -10.47
C LEU A 68 82.31 -35.12 -10.71
N GLU A 69 83.25 -34.39 -11.30
CA GLU A 69 83.11 -33.00 -11.72
C GLU A 69 81.98 -32.85 -12.76
N ALA A 70 81.93 -33.75 -13.75
CA ALA A 70 80.85 -33.77 -14.74
C ALA A 70 79.48 -34.00 -14.10
N LYS A 71 79.36 -35.00 -13.20
CA LYS A 71 78.12 -35.25 -12.46
C LYS A 71 77.72 -34.08 -11.58
N LEU A 72 78.69 -33.42 -10.94
CA LEU A 72 78.43 -32.27 -10.08
C LEU A 72 77.93 -31.07 -10.91
N SER A 73 78.48 -30.89 -12.12
CA SER A 73 77.97 -29.93 -13.11
C SER A 73 76.54 -30.26 -13.56
N ASP A 74 76.24 -31.53 -13.87
CA ASP A 74 74.90 -31.96 -14.27
C ASP A 74 73.87 -31.74 -13.15
N TYR A 75 74.22 -32.04 -11.90
CA TYR A 75 73.35 -31.78 -10.75
C TYR A 75 73.15 -30.28 -10.52
N ALA A 76 74.17 -29.45 -10.74
CA ALA A 76 74.04 -27.99 -10.63
C ALA A 76 73.06 -27.43 -11.68
N GLU A 77 73.11 -27.92 -12.92
CA GLU A 77 72.16 -27.51 -13.96
C GLU A 77 70.75 -28.04 -13.66
N GLN A 78 70.60 -29.29 -13.20
CA GLN A 78 69.29 -29.83 -12.78
C GLN A 78 68.66 -28.99 -11.65
N LEU A 79 69.45 -28.59 -10.65
CA LEU A 79 68.99 -27.69 -9.59
C LEU A 79 68.54 -26.34 -10.14
N ARG A 80 69.28 -25.76 -11.10
CA ARG A 80 68.92 -24.49 -11.75
C ARG A 80 67.61 -24.61 -12.55
N VAL A 81 67.40 -25.73 -13.24
CA VAL A 81 66.15 -26.02 -13.97
C VAL A 81 64.99 -26.22 -12.98
N LEU A 82 65.17 -27.04 -11.95
CA LEU A 82 64.15 -27.27 -10.93
C LEU A 82 63.75 -25.98 -10.23
N GLN A 83 64.71 -25.12 -9.87
CA GLN A 83 64.44 -23.81 -9.29
C GLN A 83 63.59 -22.95 -10.22
N LYS A 84 63.96 -22.84 -11.51
CA LYS A 84 63.15 -22.09 -12.49
C LYS A 84 61.74 -22.66 -12.65
N THR A 85 61.56 -23.98 -12.59
CA THR A 85 60.23 -24.60 -12.67
C THR A 85 59.40 -24.33 -11.41
N LYS A 86 60.03 -24.37 -10.23
CA LYS A 86 59.41 -24.02 -8.96
C LYS A 86 58.90 -22.58 -9.00
N ASP A 87 59.75 -21.62 -9.36
CA ASP A 87 59.39 -20.20 -9.41
C ASP A 87 58.22 -19.95 -10.39
N LYS A 88 58.20 -20.63 -11.54
CA LYS A 88 57.10 -20.56 -12.50
C LYS A 88 55.78 -21.10 -11.94
N LEU A 89 55.83 -22.21 -11.21
CA LEU A 89 54.65 -22.81 -10.59
C LEU A 89 54.13 -21.95 -9.43
N GLU A 90 55.01 -21.33 -8.65
CA GLU A 90 54.65 -20.40 -7.59
C GLU A 90 53.91 -19.17 -8.17
N ILE A 91 54.45 -18.55 -9.23
CA ILE A 91 53.80 -17.42 -9.91
C ILE A 91 52.44 -17.83 -10.52
N ALA A 92 52.35 -19.03 -11.10
CA ALA A 92 51.09 -19.52 -11.68
C ALA A 92 50.04 -19.78 -10.59
N LEU A 93 50.45 -20.30 -9.44
CA LEU A 93 49.58 -20.54 -8.29
C LEU A 93 49.07 -19.22 -7.69
N GLU A 94 49.96 -18.26 -7.47
CA GLU A 94 49.61 -16.92 -6.96
C GLU A 94 48.60 -16.23 -7.88
N LYS A 95 48.87 -16.19 -9.20
CA LYS A 95 47.93 -15.64 -10.18
C LYS A 95 46.58 -16.34 -10.18
N HIS A 96 46.58 -17.67 -10.06
CA HIS A 96 45.34 -18.44 -10.00
C HIS A 96 44.56 -18.11 -8.72
N GLN A 97 45.23 -18.00 -7.57
CA GLN A 97 44.63 -17.60 -6.30
C GLN A 97 44.06 -16.18 -6.36
N ASP A 98 44.81 -15.22 -6.86
CA ASP A 98 44.37 -13.83 -7.03
C ASP A 98 43.14 -13.73 -7.94
N SER A 99 43.16 -14.45 -9.07
CA SER A 99 42.01 -14.49 -9.98
C SER A 99 40.77 -15.13 -9.34
N SER A 100 40.96 -16.14 -8.49
CA SER A 100 39.87 -16.82 -7.78
C SER A 100 39.27 -15.90 -6.70
N ILE A 101 40.12 -15.21 -5.93
CA ILE A 101 39.69 -14.25 -4.90
C ILE A 101 38.95 -13.08 -5.57
N LYS A 102 39.51 -12.51 -6.63
CA LYS A 102 38.90 -11.41 -7.37
C LYS A 102 37.53 -11.79 -7.92
N LYS A 103 37.39 -12.98 -8.50
CA LYS A 103 36.10 -13.46 -9.01
C LYS A 103 35.05 -13.64 -7.90
N LEU A 104 35.46 -14.12 -6.72
CA LEU A 104 34.55 -14.21 -5.57
C LEU A 104 34.14 -12.83 -5.06
N GLN A 105 35.07 -11.87 -5.02
CA GLN A 105 34.78 -10.48 -4.65
C GLN A 105 33.79 -9.84 -5.63
N GLU A 106 34.04 -9.94 -6.93
CA GLU A 106 33.16 -9.41 -7.98
C GLU A 106 31.74 -10.03 -7.92
N GLN A 107 31.64 -11.34 -7.68
CA GLN A 107 30.34 -11.99 -7.49
C GLN A 107 29.61 -11.46 -6.25
N ASN A 108 30.32 -11.31 -5.13
CA ASN A 108 29.73 -10.78 -3.90
C ASN A 108 29.26 -9.32 -4.08
N GLU A 109 30.08 -8.46 -4.69
CA GLU A 109 29.72 -7.07 -5.02
C GLU A 109 28.52 -7.01 -5.96
N SER A 110 28.48 -7.85 -7.00
CA SER A 110 27.35 -7.94 -7.92
C SER A 110 26.05 -8.34 -7.22
N HIS A 111 26.12 -9.34 -6.32
CA HIS A 111 24.97 -9.76 -5.53
C HIS A 111 24.51 -8.67 -4.55
N GLN A 112 25.44 -7.99 -3.89
CA GLN A 112 25.11 -6.87 -2.99
C GLN A 112 24.49 -5.71 -3.76
N ALA A 113 25.04 -5.33 -4.90
CA ALA A 113 24.49 -4.29 -5.76
C ALA A 113 23.10 -4.66 -6.30
N SER A 114 22.89 -5.93 -6.69
CA SER A 114 21.58 -6.41 -7.13
C SER A 114 20.53 -6.36 -6.01
N ARG A 115 20.91 -6.73 -4.78
CA ARG A 115 20.04 -6.62 -3.61
C ARG A 115 19.72 -5.16 -3.27
N ALA A 116 20.74 -4.28 -3.31
CA ALA A 116 20.56 -2.85 -3.06
C ALA A 116 19.60 -2.23 -4.09
N LYS A 117 19.78 -2.54 -5.38
CA LYS A 117 18.91 -2.06 -6.45
C LYS A 117 17.46 -2.53 -6.30
N MET A 118 17.25 -3.77 -5.84
CA MET A 118 15.90 -4.27 -5.56
C MET A 118 15.26 -3.55 -4.37
N ALA A 119 16.03 -3.32 -3.30
CA ALA A 119 15.56 -2.57 -2.14
C ALA A 119 15.20 -1.12 -2.52
N GLU A 120 16.07 -0.43 -3.26
CA GLU A 120 15.83 0.92 -3.77
C GLU A 120 14.59 0.98 -4.67
N GLY A 121 14.42 0.00 -5.57
CA GLY A 121 13.23 -0.09 -6.42
C GLY A 121 11.93 -0.28 -5.62
N MET A 122 11.98 -1.03 -4.52
CA MET A 122 10.83 -1.18 -3.62
C MET A 122 10.52 0.12 -2.87
N THR A 123 11.55 0.81 -2.35
CA THR A 123 11.40 2.10 -1.68
C THR A 123 10.80 3.14 -2.62
N LEU A 124 11.32 3.27 -3.84
CA LEU A 124 10.79 4.20 -4.85
C LEU A 124 9.34 3.90 -5.23
N ALA A 125 8.95 2.62 -5.28
CA ALA A 125 7.57 2.23 -5.58
C ALA A 125 6.61 2.59 -4.44
N LEU A 126 7.05 2.49 -3.18
CA LEU A 126 6.29 2.92 -2.01
C LEU A 126 6.16 4.45 -1.97
N GLU A 127 7.26 5.19 -2.16
CA GLU A 127 7.23 6.67 -2.22
C GLU A 127 6.28 7.18 -3.31
N LYS A 128 6.29 6.55 -4.50
CA LYS A 128 5.36 6.90 -5.57
C LYS A 128 3.90 6.65 -5.17
N LYS A 129 3.62 5.54 -4.49
CA LYS A 129 2.27 5.25 -3.99
C LYS A 129 1.84 6.26 -2.94
N ASP A 130 2.73 6.62 -2.02
CA ASP A 130 2.45 7.63 -1.00
C ASP A 130 2.16 8.99 -1.65
N GLN A 131 2.94 9.39 -2.64
CA GLN A 131 2.69 10.61 -3.41
C GLN A 131 1.33 10.59 -4.13
N GLU A 132 0.98 9.49 -4.81
CA GLU A 132 -0.32 9.31 -5.46
C GLU A 132 -1.49 9.38 -4.46
N TRP A 133 -1.32 8.84 -3.25
CA TRP A 133 -2.32 8.91 -2.18
C TRP A 133 -2.45 10.32 -1.61
N MET A 134 -1.33 11.02 -1.40
CA MET A 134 -1.31 12.40 -0.95
C MET A 134 -2.03 13.32 -1.94
N GLU A 135 -1.80 13.15 -3.25
CA GLU A 135 -2.50 13.90 -4.29
C GLU A 135 -4.02 13.63 -4.29
N LYS A 136 -4.42 12.36 -4.16
CA LYS A 136 -5.84 12.00 -4.04
C LYS A 136 -6.49 12.62 -2.80
N MET A 137 -5.82 12.56 -1.64
CA MET A 137 -6.30 13.20 -0.42
C MET A 137 -6.46 14.71 -0.61
N ALA A 138 -5.48 15.38 -1.22
CA ALA A 138 -5.57 16.81 -1.52
C ALA A 138 -6.75 17.14 -2.46
N THR A 139 -7.01 16.31 -3.48
CA THR A 139 -8.18 16.51 -4.36
C THR A 139 -9.50 16.37 -3.60
N VAL A 140 -9.63 15.34 -2.75
CA VAL A 140 -10.83 15.11 -1.94
C VAL A 140 -11.03 16.23 -0.91
N GLU A 141 -9.95 16.72 -0.29
CA GLU A 141 -10.01 17.86 0.63
C GLU A 141 -10.46 19.15 -0.07
N ASN A 142 -9.96 19.41 -1.28
CA ASN A 142 -10.39 20.55 -2.10
C ASN A 142 -11.86 20.44 -2.51
N GLU A 143 -12.32 19.26 -2.94
CA GLU A 143 -13.73 19.02 -3.28
C GLU A 143 -14.63 19.17 -2.06
N LYS A 144 -14.23 18.64 -0.91
CA LYS A 144 -14.94 18.80 0.36
C LYS A 144 -15.03 20.28 0.74
N ALA A 145 -13.95 21.03 0.63
CA ALA A 145 -13.94 22.47 0.90
C ALA A 145 -14.87 23.23 -0.04
N ALA A 146 -14.84 22.93 -1.34
CA ALA A 146 -15.71 23.57 -2.33
C ALA A 146 -17.20 23.26 -2.09
N LEU A 147 -17.54 22.00 -1.77
CA LEU A 147 -18.91 21.61 -1.44
C LEU A 147 -19.39 22.26 -0.14
N SER A 148 -18.51 22.35 0.88
CA SER A 148 -18.81 23.03 2.13
C SER A 148 -19.11 24.52 1.91
N ALA A 149 -18.29 25.21 1.10
CA ALA A 149 -18.50 26.61 0.77
C ALA A 149 -19.84 26.83 0.03
N ARG A 150 -20.20 25.94 -0.90
CA ARG A 150 -21.48 26.01 -1.61
C ARG A 150 -22.68 25.79 -0.69
N LEU A 151 -22.54 24.92 0.30
CA LEU A 151 -23.59 24.69 1.30
C LEU A 151 -23.79 25.94 2.18
N GLU A 152 -22.69 26.56 2.60
CA GLU A 152 -22.71 27.79 3.39
C GLU A 152 -23.35 28.95 2.62
N GLU A 153 -23.00 29.12 1.34
CA GLU A 153 -23.63 30.09 0.45
C GLU A 153 -25.14 29.86 0.31
N MET A 154 -25.57 28.61 0.13
CA MET A 154 -27.01 28.28 0.05
C MET A 154 -27.74 28.60 1.36
N MET A 155 -27.09 28.34 2.50
CA MET A 155 -27.64 28.64 3.82
C MET A 155 -27.80 30.16 4.02
N GLU A 156 -26.80 30.95 3.62
CA GLU A 156 -26.85 32.41 3.68
C GLU A 156 -27.91 33.00 2.75
N GLN A 157 -28.05 32.45 1.53
CA GLN A 157 -29.12 32.81 0.60
C GLN A 157 -30.50 32.51 1.21
N SER A 158 -30.68 31.34 1.83
CA SER A 158 -31.93 30.98 2.52
C SER A 158 -32.27 31.95 3.66
N LEU A 159 -31.27 32.33 4.46
CA LEU A 159 -31.46 33.29 5.54
C LEU A 159 -31.86 34.67 5.00
N THR A 160 -31.21 35.12 3.94
CA THR A 160 -31.52 36.40 3.27
C THR A 160 -32.94 36.40 2.70
N LEU A 161 -33.40 35.29 2.11
CA LEU A 161 -34.76 35.16 1.61
C LEU A 161 -35.80 35.19 2.74
N PHE A 162 -35.47 34.63 3.90
CA PHE A 162 -36.33 34.67 5.07
C PHE A 162 -36.49 36.10 5.59
N GLN A 163 -35.39 36.83 5.76
CA GLN A 163 -35.41 38.24 6.16
C GLN A 163 -36.23 39.10 5.19
N LYS A 164 -36.04 38.92 3.88
CA LYS A 164 -36.84 39.63 2.87
C LYS A 164 -38.33 39.29 2.93
N ARG A 165 -38.69 38.06 3.33
CA ARG A 165 -40.08 37.66 3.51
C ARG A 165 -40.69 38.39 4.71
N ASP A 166 -39.98 38.40 5.84
CA ASP A 166 -40.41 39.08 7.06
C ASP A 166 -40.60 40.58 6.81
N ASP A 167 -39.65 41.23 6.12
CA ASP A 167 -39.76 42.65 5.74
C ASP A 167 -40.98 42.92 4.85
N LEU A 168 -41.26 42.02 3.88
CA LEU A 168 -42.42 42.14 3.00
C LEU A 168 -43.73 42.00 3.77
N ASP A 169 -43.83 41.05 4.70
CA ASP A 169 -45.01 40.84 5.52
C ASP A 169 -45.27 42.05 6.43
N GLU A 170 -44.21 42.68 6.97
CA GLU A 170 -44.31 43.92 7.75
C GLU A 170 -44.83 45.09 6.88
N LEU A 171 -44.28 45.26 5.68
CA LEU A 171 -44.71 46.27 4.70
C LEU A 171 -46.17 46.07 4.26
N GLU A 172 -46.59 44.82 4.02
CA GLU A 172 -47.98 44.48 3.70
C GLU A 172 -48.90 44.82 4.88
N GLY A 173 -48.47 44.55 6.12
CA GLY A 173 -49.16 44.97 7.34
C GLY A 173 -49.39 46.47 7.41
N PHE A 174 -48.36 47.28 7.12
CA PHE A 174 -48.49 48.75 7.07
C PHE A 174 -49.43 49.21 5.96
N GLN A 175 -49.34 48.62 4.76
CA GLN A 175 -50.25 48.94 3.66
C GLN A 175 -51.70 48.62 4.01
N GLN A 176 -51.95 47.47 4.63
CA GLN A 176 -53.29 47.06 5.07
C GLN A 176 -53.86 48.03 6.11
N GLN A 177 -53.01 48.50 7.04
CA GLN A 177 -53.38 49.48 8.05
C GLN A 177 -53.75 50.83 7.42
N GLU A 178 -52.93 51.34 6.50
CA GLU A 178 -53.20 52.60 5.79
C GLU A 178 -54.47 52.50 4.93
N LEU A 179 -54.67 51.39 4.22
CA LEU A 179 -55.87 51.14 3.45
C LEU A 179 -57.13 51.12 4.33
N ALA A 180 -57.07 50.50 5.51
CA ALA A 180 -58.15 50.51 6.48
C ALA A 180 -58.46 51.92 7.00
N LYS A 181 -57.44 52.73 7.29
CA LYS A 181 -57.60 54.15 7.69
C LYS A 181 -58.26 54.97 6.59
N VAL A 182 -57.79 54.85 5.33
CA VAL A 182 -58.38 55.54 4.17
C VAL A 182 -59.83 55.12 3.97
N LYS A 183 -60.12 53.82 4.04
CA LYS A 183 -61.49 53.28 3.92
C LYS A 183 -62.42 53.86 4.99
N HIS A 184 -61.95 53.94 6.24
CA HIS A 184 -62.72 54.56 7.33
C HIS A 184 -62.96 56.06 7.11
N MET A 185 -61.94 56.82 6.67
CA MET A 185 -62.10 58.24 6.38
C MET A 185 -63.09 58.50 5.23
N LEU A 186 -63.05 57.69 4.17
CA LEU A 186 -63.98 57.79 3.05
C LEU A 186 -65.41 57.49 3.48
N LEU A 187 -65.64 56.40 4.22
CA LEU A 187 -66.95 56.07 4.78
C LEU A 187 -67.52 57.22 5.61
N ARG A 188 -66.73 57.80 6.52
CA ARG A 188 -67.16 58.95 7.33
C ARG A 188 -67.47 60.18 6.46
N LYS A 189 -66.71 60.43 5.39
CA LYS A 189 -66.98 61.54 4.46
C LYS A 189 -68.26 61.31 3.66
N GLU A 190 -68.49 60.09 3.22
CA GLU A 190 -69.72 59.68 2.52
C GLU A 190 -70.96 59.83 3.43
N GLU A 191 -70.86 59.41 4.69
CA GLU A 191 -71.91 59.63 5.71
C GLU A 191 -72.22 61.13 5.90
N LEU A 192 -71.20 61.98 6.01
CA LEU A 192 -71.38 63.43 6.16
C LEU A 192 -71.97 64.08 4.89
N LEU A 193 -71.54 63.63 3.71
CA LEU A 193 -72.11 64.10 2.44
C LEU A 193 -73.58 63.71 2.35
N SER A 194 -73.92 62.46 2.65
CA SER A 194 -75.31 61.98 2.67
C SER A 194 -76.18 62.76 3.66
N GLN A 195 -75.66 63.10 4.84
CA GLN A 195 -76.35 63.98 5.79
C GLN A 195 -76.60 65.38 5.21
N ARG A 196 -75.60 65.98 4.56
CA ARG A 196 -75.74 67.30 3.92
C ARG A 196 -76.67 67.28 2.72
N GLU A 197 -76.67 66.22 1.93
CA GLU A 197 -77.63 66.01 0.84
C GLU A 197 -79.06 65.91 1.37
N MET A 198 -79.28 65.16 2.47
CA MET A 198 -80.58 65.12 3.14
C MET A 198 -81.00 66.49 3.68
N GLU A 199 -80.08 67.26 4.28
CA GLU A 199 -80.35 68.64 4.74
C GLU A 199 -80.69 69.59 3.58
N LEU A 200 -80.04 69.43 2.42
CA LEU A 200 -80.33 70.21 1.22
C LEU A 200 -81.69 69.83 0.63
N GLN A 201 -82.00 68.54 0.48
CA GLN A 201 -83.33 68.07 0.04
C GLN A 201 -84.47 68.50 0.98
N GLN A 202 -84.21 68.60 2.28
CA GLN A 202 -85.19 69.15 3.24
C GLN A 202 -85.36 70.66 3.15
N LYS A 203 -84.37 71.40 2.62
CA LYS A 203 -84.43 72.85 2.34
C LYS A 203 -84.90 73.19 0.93
N GLU A 204 -84.82 72.25 -0.01
CA GLU A 204 -85.35 72.34 -1.37
C GLU A 204 -86.85 72.69 -1.44
N PRO A 205 -87.75 72.19 -0.55
CA PRO A 205 -89.14 72.64 -0.54
C PRO A 205 -89.36 74.09 -0.04
N GLU A 206 -88.34 74.77 0.50
CA GLU A 206 -88.40 76.22 0.79
C GLU A 206 -87.90 77.09 -0.39
N ALA A 207 -87.27 76.50 -1.42
CA ALA A 207 -86.74 77.22 -2.59
C ALA A 207 -87.43 76.86 -3.93
N GLU A 208 -88.20 75.78 -4.01
CA GLU A 208 -88.90 75.35 -5.25
C GLU A 208 -90.38 75.80 -5.36
N ALA A 209 -90.81 76.80 -4.59
CA ALA A 209 -92.13 77.43 -4.75
C ALA A 209 -92.20 78.46 -5.90
N GLU A 210 -91.16 78.66 -6.71
CA GLU A 210 -91.22 79.43 -7.96
C GLU A 210 -90.39 78.76 -9.07
N GLY A 211 -91.09 78.23 -10.09
CA GLY A 211 -90.49 77.95 -11.40
C GLY A 211 -90.66 76.53 -11.93
N LYS A 212 -91.90 76.15 -12.27
CA LYS A 212 -92.16 75.04 -13.21
C LYS A 212 -91.69 75.42 -14.62
N GLU A 213 -90.93 74.55 -15.27
CA GLU A 213 -91.21 74.15 -16.67
C GLU A 213 -90.60 72.78 -16.97
N LYS A 214 -91.34 71.97 -17.73
CA LYS A 214 -91.09 70.56 -18.05
C LYS A 214 -91.41 70.36 -19.55
N PRO A 215 -91.13 69.18 -20.13
CA PRO A 215 -90.13 68.81 -21.17
C PRO A 215 -90.74 68.77 -22.60
N PRO A 216 -90.16 68.13 -23.67
CA PRO A 216 -90.28 66.65 -23.85
C PRO A 216 -89.26 65.90 -24.77
N GLU A 217 -89.25 64.57 -24.63
CA GLU A 217 -89.17 63.48 -25.65
C GLU A 217 -88.11 63.51 -26.78
N SER A 218 -87.29 62.48 -27.02
CA SER A 218 -87.58 61.12 -27.54
C SER A 218 -86.19 60.51 -27.92
N ARG A 219 -85.88 59.22 -28.12
CA ARG A 219 -86.58 58.09 -28.74
C ARG A 219 -85.69 56.83 -28.57
N ALA A 220 -86.36 55.67 -28.61
CA ALA A 220 -85.93 54.28 -28.85
C ALA A 220 -84.52 54.03 -29.45
N GLU A 221 -83.82 52.93 -29.16
CA GLU A 221 -84.20 51.59 -29.62
C GLU A 221 -83.55 50.43 -28.86
N ARG A 222 -84.33 49.36 -28.77
CA ARG A 222 -83.98 48.00 -28.35
C ARG A 222 -83.38 47.28 -29.56
N ALA A 223 -82.26 46.57 -29.41
CA ALA A 223 -81.88 45.52 -30.35
C ALA A 223 -81.19 44.36 -29.60
N GLN A 224 -81.92 43.25 -29.49
CA GLN A 224 -81.39 41.91 -29.27
C GLN A 224 -80.61 41.47 -30.52
N GLU A 225 -79.51 40.75 -30.36
CA GLU A 225 -79.39 39.43 -30.99
C GLU A 225 -78.32 38.57 -30.33
N ARG A 226 -78.68 37.30 -30.15
CA ARG A 226 -77.80 36.19 -29.78
C ARG A 226 -76.96 35.82 -31.00
N LEU A 227 -75.66 35.55 -30.84
CA LEU A 227 -75.06 34.30 -31.32
C LEU A 227 -73.61 34.14 -30.82
N ASN A 228 -73.34 32.96 -30.25
CA ASN A 228 -72.13 32.15 -30.30
C ASN A 228 -70.85 32.71 -30.97
N GLN A 229 -69.74 32.64 -30.22
CA GLN A 229 -68.53 31.85 -30.50
C GLN A 229 -67.55 32.05 -29.33
N GLU A 230 -67.41 31.05 -28.45
CA GLU A 230 -66.32 30.05 -28.47
C GLU A 230 -64.91 30.66 -28.28
N PRO A 231 -64.30 30.52 -27.08
CA PRO A 231 -62.91 30.87 -26.84
C PRO A 231 -61.98 29.64 -26.97
N PRO A 232 -60.89 29.70 -27.77
CA PRO A 232 -59.79 28.74 -27.69
C PRO A 232 -58.46 29.42 -27.29
N PRO A 233 -57.42 28.69 -26.91
CA PRO A 233 -57.30 28.05 -25.60
C PRO A 233 -56.04 28.54 -24.86
N LEU A 234 -56.12 28.70 -23.54
CA LEU A 234 -54.92 28.74 -22.70
C LEU A 234 -54.43 27.30 -22.48
N PRO A 235 -53.12 27.03 -22.62
CA PRO A 235 -52.54 25.71 -22.39
C PRO A 235 -52.62 25.30 -20.90
N PRO A 236 -52.64 23.98 -20.61
CA PRO A 236 -53.14 23.43 -19.35
C PRO A 236 -52.18 23.66 -18.17
N PRO A 237 -52.70 23.76 -16.93
CA PRO A 237 -51.90 23.54 -15.75
C PRO A 237 -51.51 22.06 -15.67
N PRO A 238 -50.23 21.70 -15.46
CA PRO A 238 -49.91 20.36 -15.00
C PRO A 238 -50.42 20.22 -13.57
N SER A 239 -51.44 19.37 -13.43
CA SER A 239 -51.69 18.48 -12.32
C SER A 239 -50.96 18.83 -11.02
N ALA A 240 -51.70 19.37 -10.06
CA ALA A 240 -51.34 19.19 -8.66
C ALA A 240 -51.21 17.68 -8.39
N PRO A 241 -50.06 17.18 -7.93
CA PRO A 241 -50.06 15.97 -7.15
C PRO A 241 -50.65 16.34 -5.79
N SER A 242 -51.73 15.66 -5.43
CA SER A 242 -52.20 15.54 -4.06
C SER A 242 -51.02 15.24 -3.12
N PRO A 243 -51.03 15.73 -1.87
CA PRO A 243 -49.98 15.36 -0.93
C PRO A 243 -50.03 13.84 -0.74
N PRO A 244 -48.92 13.10 -0.87
CA PRO A 244 -48.91 11.74 -0.40
C PRO A 244 -49.12 11.80 1.11
N THR A 245 -50.23 11.23 1.54
CA THR A 245 -50.46 10.75 2.90
C THR A 245 -49.20 10.07 3.39
N SER A 246 -48.77 10.50 4.56
CA SER A 246 -47.70 9.94 5.37
C SER A 246 -47.82 8.42 5.47
N ASN A 247 -47.16 7.71 4.58
CA ASN A 247 -46.66 6.38 4.88
C ASN A 247 -45.23 6.58 5.37
N THR A 248 -45.10 7.02 6.62
CA THR A 248 -43.92 6.76 7.43
C THR A 248 -43.82 5.25 7.55
N THR A 249 -43.23 4.60 6.54
CA THR A 249 -42.65 3.28 6.74
C THR A 249 -41.38 3.57 7.52
N VAL A 250 -41.46 3.39 8.84
CA VAL A 250 -40.29 3.20 9.68
C VAL A 250 -39.62 1.92 9.17
N THR A 251 -38.79 2.02 8.13
CA THR A 251 -37.74 1.01 7.97
C THR A 251 -36.73 1.36 9.04
N ASN A 252 -36.90 0.70 10.19
CA ASN A 252 -35.94 0.61 11.26
C ASN A 252 -34.59 0.21 10.65
N THR A 253 -33.75 1.18 10.27
CA THR A 253 -32.36 0.95 9.85
C THR A 253 -31.46 0.71 11.06
N SER A 254 -32.03 0.45 12.24
CA SER A 254 -31.32 0.05 13.44
C SER A 254 -31.05 -1.47 13.47
N ASP A 255 -31.85 -2.29 12.76
CA ASP A 255 -31.79 -3.75 12.92
C ASP A 255 -30.68 -4.47 12.13
N LEU A 256 -29.94 -3.78 11.25
CA LEU A 256 -28.75 -4.37 10.59
C LEU A 256 -27.43 -3.88 11.18
N ASN A 257 -27.43 -2.79 11.95
CA ASN A 257 -26.22 -2.25 12.56
C ASN A 257 -26.02 -2.79 13.98
N ASP A 258 -27.09 -3.12 14.70
CA ASP A 258 -27.03 -3.76 16.03
C ASP A 258 -26.50 -5.20 15.98
N SER A 259 -26.53 -5.84 14.81
CA SER A 259 -25.88 -7.15 14.59
C SER A 259 -24.36 -7.05 14.41
N GLN A 260 -23.82 -5.84 14.22
CA GLN A 260 -22.41 -5.55 13.98
C GLN A 260 -21.74 -4.82 15.15
N GLU A 261 -22.51 -4.41 16.17
CA GLU A 261 -21.96 -3.78 17.37
C GLU A 261 -21.33 -4.85 18.27
N ILE A 262 -20.13 -5.28 17.89
CA ILE A 262 -19.27 -6.13 18.71
C ILE A 262 -19.10 -5.43 20.04
N ASN A 263 -19.65 -6.01 21.11
CA ASN A 263 -19.56 -5.44 22.44
C ASN A 263 -18.08 -5.19 22.81
N PHE A 264 -17.67 -3.92 22.81
CA PHE A 264 -16.29 -3.50 23.06
C PHE A 264 -15.78 -3.97 24.43
N GLU A 265 -16.69 -4.23 25.37
CA GLU A 265 -16.38 -4.82 26.67
C GLU A 265 -15.90 -6.27 26.52
N TYR A 266 -16.57 -7.07 25.67
CA TYR A 266 -16.13 -8.43 25.35
C TYR A 266 -14.89 -8.45 24.46
N LEU A 267 -14.80 -7.55 23.49
CA LEU A 267 -13.63 -7.45 22.60
C LEU A 267 -12.36 -7.13 23.40
N LYS A 268 -12.45 -6.22 24.38
CA LYS A 268 -11.36 -5.91 25.31
C LYS A 268 -10.89 -7.16 26.07
N HIS A 269 -11.82 -7.97 26.57
CA HIS A 269 -11.48 -9.22 27.27
C HIS A 269 -10.85 -10.26 26.34
N VAL A 270 -11.35 -10.38 25.11
CA VAL A 270 -10.82 -11.31 24.10
C VAL A 270 -9.41 -10.90 23.66
N VAL A 271 -9.16 -9.61 23.42
CA VAL A 271 -7.82 -9.09 23.09
C VAL A 271 -6.87 -9.26 24.26
N LEU A 272 -7.29 -8.95 25.49
CA LEU A 272 -6.45 -9.09 26.68
C LEU A 272 -6.12 -10.58 26.98
N LYS A 273 -7.10 -11.46 26.80
CA LYS A 273 -6.91 -12.92 26.93
C LYS A 273 -6.01 -13.46 25.84
N PHE A 274 -6.16 -12.98 24.60
CA PHE A 274 -5.28 -13.31 23.48
C PHE A 274 -3.83 -12.90 23.75
N MET A 275 -3.60 -11.65 24.18
CA MET A 275 -2.26 -11.15 24.55
C MET A 275 -1.62 -11.93 25.71
N SER A 276 -2.42 -12.58 26.56
CA SER A 276 -1.98 -13.28 27.76
C SER A 276 -2.04 -14.81 27.65
N SER A 277 -2.44 -15.35 26.49
CA SER A 277 -2.67 -16.79 26.27
C SER A 277 -1.46 -17.50 25.65
N ARG A 278 -1.35 -18.82 25.85
CA ARG A 278 -0.26 -19.65 25.31
C ARG A 278 -0.48 -19.89 23.81
N GLU A 279 0.60 -20.16 23.08
CA GLU A 279 0.61 -20.25 21.60
C GLU A 279 -0.50 -21.14 21.00
N ALA A 280 -0.79 -22.29 21.61
CA ALA A 280 -1.86 -23.20 21.16
C ALA A 280 -3.29 -22.64 21.36
N GLU A 281 -3.50 -21.79 22.37
CA GLU A 281 -4.78 -21.12 22.64
C GLU A 281 -4.94 -19.89 21.75
N ALA A 282 -3.85 -19.20 21.42
CA ALA A 282 -3.83 -18.04 20.53
C ALA A 282 -4.34 -18.39 19.12
N TYR A 283 -3.98 -19.55 18.56
CA TYR A 283 -4.52 -20.02 17.28
C TYR A 283 -6.04 -20.25 17.31
N GLN A 284 -6.55 -20.81 18.40
CA GLN A 284 -7.99 -21.02 18.56
C GLN A 284 -8.74 -19.70 18.72
N LEU A 285 -8.13 -18.74 19.41
CA LEU A 285 -8.67 -17.39 19.57
C LEU A 285 -8.64 -16.61 18.24
N ILE A 286 -7.59 -16.70 17.43
CA ILE A 286 -7.57 -16.13 16.07
C ILE A 286 -8.71 -16.70 15.25
N ARG A 287 -8.93 -18.01 15.30
CA ARG A 287 -10.00 -18.66 14.54
C ARG A 287 -11.39 -18.23 15.02
N ALA A 288 -11.58 -18.09 16.33
CA ALA A 288 -12.84 -17.60 16.89
C ALA A 288 -13.11 -16.12 16.54
N VAL A 289 -12.07 -15.28 16.64
CA VAL A 289 -12.13 -13.85 16.30
C VAL A 289 -12.32 -13.64 14.80
N SER A 290 -11.67 -14.45 13.96
CA SER A 290 -11.82 -14.43 12.49
C SER A 290 -13.27 -14.68 12.07
N VAL A 291 -13.95 -15.64 12.71
CA VAL A 291 -15.38 -15.91 12.44
C VAL A 291 -16.28 -14.80 12.99
N LEU A 292 -15.97 -14.25 14.17
CA LEU A 292 -16.78 -13.21 14.82
C LEU A 292 -16.64 -11.83 14.15
N LEU A 293 -15.47 -11.53 13.59
CA LEU A 293 -15.15 -10.24 12.95
C LEU A 293 -15.08 -10.33 11.42
N HIS A 294 -15.46 -11.47 10.84
CA HIS A 294 -15.42 -11.72 9.40
C HIS A 294 -14.07 -11.38 8.74
N PHE A 295 -12.97 -11.82 9.35
CA PHE A 295 -11.65 -11.64 8.73
C PHE A 295 -11.55 -12.42 7.42
N THR A 296 -10.86 -11.81 6.46
CA THR A 296 -10.42 -12.49 5.24
C THR A 296 -9.34 -13.52 5.58
N ARG A 297 -9.14 -14.51 4.69
CA ARG A 297 -8.13 -15.55 4.91
C ARG A 297 -6.72 -14.95 5.02
N GLU A 298 -6.49 -13.88 4.28
CA GLU A 298 -5.24 -13.14 4.25
C GLU A 298 -4.96 -12.44 5.60
N GLU A 299 -5.98 -11.81 6.20
CA GLU A 299 -5.88 -11.18 7.52
C GLU A 299 -5.67 -12.20 8.64
N GLU A 300 -6.37 -13.33 8.58
CA GLU A 300 -6.18 -14.44 9.52
C GLU A 300 -4.76 -15.01 9.43
N ASP A 301 -4.22 -15.17 8.23
CA ASP A 301 -2.88 -15.71 8.01
C ASP A 301 -1.76 -14.72 8.40
N MET A 302 -1.95 -13.41 8.24
CA MET A 302 -1.02 -12.42 8.79
C MET A 302 -0.92 -12.48 10.32
N LEU A 303 -2.06 -12.66 11.01
CA LEU A 303 -2.10 -12.78 12.46
C LEU A 303 -1.42 -14.06 12.95
N LYS A 304 -1.59 -15.17 12.22
CA LYS A 304 -0.87 -16.43 12.48
C LYS A 304 0.63 -16.28 12.27
N GLN A 305 1.07 -15.69 11.15
CA GLN A 305 2.49 -15.46 10.87
C GLN A 305 3.16 -14.60 11.95
N THR A 306 2.48 -13.55 12.43
CA THR A 306 3.01 -12.67 13.49
C THR A 306 3.23 -13.43 14.82
N LEU A 307 2.37 -14.41 15.12
CA LEU A 307 2.54 -15.31 16.26
C LEU A 307 3.70 -16.29 16.06
N GLU A 308 3.85 -16.87 14.88
CA GLU A 308 5.00 -17.71 14.54
C GLU A 308 6.32 -16.94 14.69
N TYR A 309 6.39 -15.68 14.26
CA TYR A 309 7.58 -14.85 14.42
C TYR A 309 7.94 -14.59 15.88
N LYS A 310 6.96 -14.34 16.77
CA LYS A 310 7.21 -14.20 18.21
C LYS A 310 7.77 -15.47 18.83
N VAL A 311 7.29 -16.62 18.39
CA VAL A 311 7.73 -17.92 18.91
C VAL A 311 9.10 -18.29 18.37
N VAL A 312 9.37 -18.00 17.10
CA VAL A 312 10.70 -18.15 16.52
C VAL A 312 11.71 -17.26 17.25
N VAL A 313 11.37 -16.00 17.55
CA VAL A 313 12.24 -15.09 18.32
C VAL A 313 12.42 -15.57 19.77
N SER A 314 11.36 -16.02 20.45
CA SER A 314 11.47 -16.59 21.80
C SER A 314 12.26 -17.89 21.83
N LEU A 315 12.11 -18.79 20.84
CA LEU A 315 12.90 -20.01 20.72
C LEU A 315 14.36 -19.70 20.46
N ILE A 316 14.65 -18.73 19.58
CA ILE A 316 16.01 -18.27 19.29
C ILE A 316 16.66 -17.69 20.55
N LEU A 317 15.93 -16.88 21.33
CA LEU A 317 16.41 -16.34 22.60
C LEU A 317 16.63 -17.44 23.65
N TYR A 318 15.73 -18.44 23.74
CA TYR A 318 15.90 -19.58 24.64
C TYR A 318 17.10 -20.46 24.24
N LEU A 319 17.30 -20.69 22.94
CA LEU A 319 18.45 -21.42 22.41
C LEU A 319 19.76 -20.66 22.66
N LEU A 320 19.77 -19.34 22.45
CA LEU A 320 20.91 -18.48 22.74
C LEU A 320 21.26 -18.49 24.24
N PHE A 321 20.25 -18.36 25.11
CA PHE A 321 20.45 -18.38 26.56
C PHE A 321 20.99 -19.73 27.04
N GLY A 322 20.44 -20.85 26.55
CA GLY A 322 20.94 -22.18 26.88
C GLY A 322 22.34 -22.49 26.35
N ILE A 323 22.76 -21.90 25.22
CA ILE A 323 24.14 -21.99 24.72
C ILE A 323 25.10 -21.19 25.61
N ILE A 324 24.70 -19.98 26.04
CA ILE A 324 25.49 -19.13 26.92
C ILE A 324 25.68 -19.79 28.29
N GLU A 325 24.65 -20.41 28.85
CA GLU A 325 24.70 -21.10 30.14
C GLU A 325 25.58 -22.36 30.11
N ARG A 326 25.64 -23.06 28.96
CA ARG A 326 26.56 -24.20 28.74
C ARG A 326 28.01 -23.79 28.52
N LEU A 327 28.27 -22.58 28.05
CA LEU A 327 29.63 -22.06 27.88
C LEU A 327 30.17 -21.42 29.16
N SER A 328 29.32 -21.15 30.14
CA SER A 328 29.67 -20.51 31.41
C SER A 328 29.90 -21.49 32.57
N ASN A 329 29.70 -22.80 32.37
CA ASN A 329 30.03 -23.88 33.32
C ASN A 329 31.16 -24.76 32.77
#